data_AF-A0A1C5R0B8-F1
#
_entry.id   AF-A0A1C5R0B8-F1
#
_cell.length_a   1.000
_cell.length_b   1.000
_cell.length_c   1.000
_cell.angle_alpha   90.00
_cell.angle_beta   90.00
_cell.angle_gamma   90.00
#
_symmetry.space_group_name_H-M   'P 1'
#
loop_
_entity.id
_entity.type
_entity.pdbx_description
1 polymer ?
#
loop_
_entity_poly.entity_id
_entity_poly.type
_entity_poly.pdbx_seq_one_letter_code
_entity_poly.pdbx_strand_id
1 'polypeptide(L)'
;MNIYSKLLKQLNMCGHAVLVTDYPSSDTSDGTAASAVCHQTSRKTILSAVPGQMKPDNGTILPVSGSSASCSSVCGTLPPINTTLAQTALSEGSPVLDRDHGHIRLLEPFSRKERLLILGGDHVGLALAEFAAKTGFSVYVADDRPCFANQLRFPWAEEVYCMDFPAAIQAFQPDTQDYIAVLTRGHRHDADCLTALSHCPVPTYLGMIGSRRRVKELKTHLEETEHLSHEWLESIHTPIGLAIKAVTPEEIAISILAELILTKRTLRPDHIAPSDADLDVIAALADPPANRTDLKKALATIVETKGSTPRKAGANMIVYEDGTVFGTIGGGCAEAGLVQTAREVMRSGSYQFCKVDMTGEVAAEEGVVCGGWMMMALRPQLAGSEMRDFTEIIHPQTRWIAHSVY
;
A
#
# COMPACT_ATOMS: atom_id res chain seq x y z
N MET A 1 1.53 -9.41 20.17
CA MET A 1 1.47 -8.94 18.77
C MET A 1 1.23 -7.44 18.79
N ASN A 2 2.19 -6.64 18.32
CA ASN A 2 2.10 -5.18 18.35
C ASN A 2 1.12 -4.65 17.28
N ILE A 3 0.85 -3.34 17.28
CA ILE A 3 -0.10 -2.69 16.39
C ILE A 3 0.30 -2.84 14.92
N TYR A 4 1.60 -2.82 14.61
CA TYR A 4 2.10 -2.91 13.25
C TYR A 4 1.95 -4.33 12.68
N SER A 5 2.18 -5.37 13.49
CA SER A 5 1.86 -6.76 13.09
C SER A 5 0.36 -6.92 12.84
N LYS A 6 -0.49 -6.26 13.64
CA LYS A 6 -1.96 -6.25 13.43
C LYS A 6 -2.32 -5.51 12.13
N LEU A 7 -1.70 -4.36 11.88
CA LEU A 7 -1.88 -3.58 10.66
C LEU A 7 -1.53 -4.42 9.43
N LEU A 8 -0.36 -5.06 9.41
CA LEU A 8 0.05 -5.92 8.30
C LEU A 8 -0.90 -7.10 8.09
N LYS A 9 -1.37 -7.73 9.18
CA LYS A 9 -2.40 -8.78 9.08
C LYS A 9 -3.69 -8.26 8.45
N GLN A 10 -4.13 -7.06 8.82
CA GLN A 10 -5.32 -6.43 8.23
C GLN A 10 -5.10 -6.04 6.77
N LEU A 11 -3.91 -5.53 6.42
CA LEU A 11 -3.56 -5.25 5.04
C LEU A 11 -3.57 -6.51 4.17
N ASN A 12 -3.11 -7.65 4.71
CA ASN A 12 -3.18 -8.92 4.00
C ASN A 12 -4.62 -9.42 3.81
N MET A 13 -5.53 -9.11 4.75
CA MET A 13 -6.93 -9.54 4.68
C MET A 13 -7.80 -8.63 3.81
N CYS A 14 -7.59 -7.32 3.88
CA CYS A 14 -8.48 -6.32 3.31
C CYS A 14 -7.85 -5.54 2.14
N GLY A 15 -6.53 -5.69 1.94
CA GLY A 15 -5.71 -4.92 0.99
C GLY A 15 -5.43 -3.47 1.41
N HIS A 16 -6.18 -2.94 2.37
CA HIS A 16 -6.06 -1.56 2.85
C HIS A 16 -6.47 -1.39 4.32
N ALA A 17 -5.89 -0.39 4.96
CA ALA A 17 -6.20 0.00 6.33
C ALA A 17 -5.80 1.45 6.59
N VAL A 18 -6.42 2.09 7.58
CA VAL A 18 -6.00 3.39 8.10
C VAL A 18 -5.54 3.22 9.54
N LEU A 19 -4.30 3.63 9.83
CA LEU A 19 -3.82 3.76 11.20
C LEU A 19 -4.14 5.16 11.70
N VAL A 20 -5.05 5.25 12.67
CA VAL A 20 -5.36 6.48 13.37
C VAL A 20 -4.47 6.58 14.60
N THR A 21 -3.70 7.67 14.72
CA THR A 21 -2.92 8.00 15.91
C THR A 21 -3.49 9.25 16.56
N ASP A 22 -4.02 9.11 17.77
CA ASP A 22 -4.51 10.21 18.60
C ASP A 22 -3.36 10.78 19.45
N TYR A 23 -3.12 12.07 19.26
CA TYR A 23 -2.16 12.88 19.96
C TYR A 23 -2.92 13.88 20.85
N PRO A 24 -3.00 13.64 22.18
CA PRO A 24 -3.64 14.58 23.09
C PRO A 24 -2.85 15.90 23.16
N SER A 25 -3.48 17.06 22.93
CA SER A 25 -2.78 18.35 23.10
C SER A 25 -2.71 18.69 24.58
N SER A 26 -1.58 19.25 25.01
CA SER A 26 -1.60 20.22 26.11
C SER A 26 -2.10 21.54 25.52
N ASP A 27 -3.10 22.17 26.12
CA ASP A 27 -3.54 23.52 25.76
C ASP A 27 -2.35 24.48 25.61
N THR A 28 -2.23 25.15 24.47
CA THR A 28 -1.63 26.49 24.41
C THR A 28 -2.38 27.31 23.36
N SER A 29 -3.25 28.17 23.86
CA SER A 29 -3.61 29.43 23.21
C SER A 29 -2.32 30.19 22.88
N ASP A 30 -1.88 30.13 21.63
CA ASP A 30 -1.32 31.25 20.86
C ASP A 30 -0.60 30.72 19.60
N GLY A 31 -0.94 31.32 18.45
CA GLY A 31 -0.59 30.89 17.09
C GLY A 31 0.87 31.02 16.69
N THR A 32 1.82 30.71 17.57
CA THR A 32 3.25 30.56 17.27
C THR A 32 3.67 29.12 17.52
N ALA A 33 3.46 28.27 16.52
CA ALA A 33 3.81 26.85 16.57
C ALA A 33 5.34 26.64 16.51
N ALA A 34 5.99 26.73 17.67
CA ALA A 34 7.31 26.18 17.90
C ALA A 34 7.25 25.30 19.16
N SER A 35 7.39 23.98 18.97
CA SER A 35 7.69 23.01 20.02
C SER A 35 6.67 22.91 21.19
N ALA A 36 5.53 22.25 20.97
CA ALA A 36 4.72 21.71 22.07
C ALA A 36 5.14 20.26 22.37
N VAL A 37 5.74 20.02 23.55
CA VAL A 37 6.14 18.70 24.05
C VAL A 37 5.01 18.15 24.93
N CYS A 38 4.32 17.10 24.49
CA CYS A 38 3.24 16.47 25.27
C CYS A 38 3.69 15.15 25.90
N HIS A 39 3.51 14.99 27.21
CA HIS A 39 3.92 13.81 27.99
C HIS A 39 2.90 12.65 28.02
N GLN A 40 1.79 12.74 27.26
CA GLN A 40 0.79 11.67 27.20
C GLN A 40 1.08 10.72 26.03
N THR A 41 1.02 9.41 26.30
CA THR A 41 1.22 8.35 25.29
C THR A 41 0.14 8.42 24.21
N SER A 42 0.55 8.51 22.94
CA SER A 42 -0.37 8.49 21.79
C SER A 42 -1.17 7.18 21.77
N ARG A 43 -2.46 7.25 21.47
CA ARG A 43 -3.29 6.05 21.23
C ARG A 43 -3.32 5.73 19.74
N LYS A 44 -3.39 4.45 19.39
CA LYS A 44 -3.43 3.99 18.01
C LYS A 44 -4.62 3.06 17.78
N THR A 45 -5.37 3.32 16.72
CA THR A 45 -6.55 2.55 16.29
C THR A 45 -6.36 2.17 14.83
N ILE A 46 -6.74 0.94 14.44
CA ILE A 46 -6.76 0.52 13.04
C ILE A 46 -8.20 0.54 12.56
N LEU A 47 -8.43 1.17 11.42
CA LEU A 47 -9.68 1.12 10.66
C LEU A 47 -9.44 0.32 9.38
N SER A 48 -10.33 -0.59 9.02
CA SER A 48 -10.25 -1.37 7.78
C SER A 48 -11.64 -1.85 7.37
N ALA A 49 -11.82 -2.16 6.09
CA ALA A 49 -13.06 -2.72 5.56
C ALA A 49 -12.84 -4.18 5.14
N VAL A 50 -13.55 -5.12 5.77
CA VAL A 50 -13.49 -6.56 5.45
C VAL A 50 -14.50 -6.88 4.34
N PRO A 51 -14.07 -7.39 3.17
CA PRO A 51 -15.00 -7.90 2.16
C PRO A 51 -15.77 -9.13 2.69
N GLY A 52 -17.10 -9.17 2.52
CA GLY A 52 -17.91 -10.37 2.81
C GLY A 52 -18.59 -10.47 4.19
N GLN A 53 -18.35 -9.54 5.11
CA GLN A 53 -19.15 -9.36 6.36
C GLN A 53 -20.38 -8.44 6.13
N MET A 54 -20.88 -8.38 4.90
CA MET A 54 -21.95 -7.49 4.49
C MET A 54 -23.32 -8.16 4.68
N LYS A 55 -24.18 -7.61 5.55
CA LYS A 55 -25.60 -7.96 5.54
C LYS A 55 -26.35 -7.10 4.50
N PRO A 56 -27.34 -7.66 3.77
CA PRO A 56 -28.01 -6.94 2.67
C PRO A 56 -28.93 -5.80 3.11
N ASP A 57 -29.27 -5.67 4.39
CA ASP A 57 -30.34 -4.78 4.84
C ASP A 57 -29.80 -3.61 5.67
N ASN A 58 -29.91 -2.40 5.11
CA ASN A 58 -29.84 -1.09 5.77
C ASN A 58 -28.88 -0.98 6.97
N GLY A 59 -27.59 -0.99 6.67
CA GLY A 59 -26.61 -0.02 7.20
C GLY A 59 -26.59 0.25 8.70
N THR A 60 -26.82 -0.75 9.55
CA THR A 60 -26.66 -0.59 11.00
C THR A 60 -25.67 -1.62 11.51
N ILE A 61 -24.46 -1.17 11.88
CA ILE A 61 -23.48 -1.96 12.62
C ILE A 61 -23.41 -1.35 14.03
N LEU A 62 -23.78 -2.15 15.04
CA LEU A 62 -23.56 -1.84 16.44
C LEU A 62 -22.13 -2.25 16.82
N PRO A 63 -21.44 -1.51 17.71
CA PRO A 63 -20.17 -1.96 18.25
C PRO A 63 -20.36 -3.33 18.93
N VAL A 64 -19.50 -4.29 18.59
CA VAL A 64 -19.43 -5.56 19.32
C VAL A 64 -18.86 -5.25 20.69
N SER A 65 -19.74 -5.08 21.66
CA SER A 65 -19.38 -5.11 23.08
C SER A 65 -18.82 -6.49 23.39
N GLY A 66 -17.51 -6.56 23.63
CA GLY A 66 -16.94 -7.66 24.39
C GLY A 66 -17.68 -7.75 25.73
N SER A 67 -18.21 -8.93 26.01
CA SER A 67 -18.93 -9.35 27.22
C SER A 67 -18.71 -8.48 28.47
N SER A 68 -19.82 -7.91 28.96
CA SER A 68 -20.15 -7.60 30.36
C SER A 68 -18.98 -7.46 31.34
N ALA A 69 -18.53 -6.23 31.58
CA ALA A 69 -18.00 -5.83 32.87
C ALA A 69 -18.46 -4.40 33.18
N SER A 70 -19.35 -4.28 34.15
CA SER A 70 -19.66 -3.01 34.82
C SER A 70 -18.38 -2.42 35.39
N CYS A 71 -17.87 -1.35 34.77
CA CYS A 71 -16.88 -0.50 35.41
C CYS A 71 -17.22 0.96 35.12
N SER A 72 -18.03 1.51 36.02
CA SER A 72 -18.23 2.95 36.21
C SER A 72 -16.91 3.59 36.63
N SER A 73 -16.15 4.13 35.68
CA SER A 73 -15.23 5.27 35.80
C SER A 73 -14.22 5.30 34.64
N VAL A 74 -14.62 5.86 33.50
CA VAL A 74 -13.65 6.36 32.50
C VAL A 74 -14.01 7.79 32.19
N CYS A 75 -13.10 8.69 32.60
CA CYS A 75 -13.10 10.10 32.23
C CYS A 75 -12.89 10.22 30.71
N GLY A 76 -13.81 10.92 30.03
CA GLY A 76 -13.70 11.31 28.63
C GLY A 76 -14.23 10.28 27.62
N THR A 77 -15.46 10.47 27.15
CA THR A 77 -15.92 9.89 25.88
C THR A 77 -15.14 10.54 24.74
N LEU A 78 -14.38 9.75 23.98
CA LEU A 78 -13.75 10.21 22.74
C LEU A 78 -14.82 10.75 21.78
N PRO A 79 -14.53 11.82 21.01
CA PRO A 79 -15.35 12.15 19.87
C PRO A 79 -15.38 10.96 18.90
N PRO A 80 -16.53 10.66 18.28
CA PRO A 80 -16.62 9.57 17.31
C PRO A 80 -15.57 9.78 16.21
N ILE A 81 -14.80 8.73 15.88
CA ILE A 81 -13.80 8.79 14.81
C ILE A 81 -14.52 9.19 13.51
N ASN A 82 -14.11 10.31 12.92
CA ASN A 82 -14.75 10.83 11.73
C ASN A 82 -14.45 9.92 10.53
N THR A 83 -15.44 9.10 10.20
CA THR A 83 -15.37 8.13 9.11
C THR A 83 -15.08 8.76 7.74
N THR A 84 -15.47 10.01 7.55
CA THR A 84 -15.21 10.75 6.32
C THR A 84 -13.72 11.05 6.13
N LEU A 85 -12.99 11.39 7.21
CA LEU A 85 -11.56 11.70 7.12
C LEU A 85 -10.71 10.47 6.80
N ALA A 86 -11.08 9.31 7.35
CA ALA A 86 -10.40 8.06 7.00
C ALA A 86 -10.64 7.67 5.54
N GLN A 87 -11.84 7.92 5.02
CA GLN A 87 -12.14 7.72 3.61
C GLN A 87 -11.36 8.69 2.72
N THR A 88 -11.23 9.96 3.11
CA THR A 88 -10.37 10.94 2.42
C THR A 88 -8.91 10.46 2.38
N ALA A 89 -8.38 10.00 3.53
CA ALA A 89 -7.02 9.48 3.59
C ALA A 89 -6.80 8.30 2.62
N LEU A 90 -7.76 7.36 2.54
CA LEU A 90 -7.69 6.25 1.59
C LEU A 90 -7.83 6.69 0.13
N SER A 91 -8.76 7.59 -0.19
CA SER A 91 -8.97 8.05 -1.57
C SER A 91 -7.80 8.87 -2.11
N GLU A 92 -7.13 9.62 -1.24
CA GLU A 92 -5.96 10.43 -1.64
C GLU A 92 -4.64 9.67 -1.51
N GLY A 93 -4.61 8.58 -0.72
CA GLY A 93 -3.37 7.82 -0.44
C GLY A 93 -2.39 8.58 0.46
N SER A 94 -2.79 9.75 0.96
CA SER A 94 -1.99 10.64 1.80
C SER A 94 -2.53 10.72 3.23
N PRO A 95 -1.65 10.89 4.24
CA PRO A 95 -2.08 11.11 5.61
C PRO A 95 -2.96 12.36 5.76
N VAL A 96 -3.98 12.26 6.62
CA VAL A 96 -4.88 13.36 6.97
C VAL A 96 -4.66 13.75 8.43
N LEU A 97 -4.46 15.06 8.67
CA LEU A 97 -4.37 15.63 10.02
C LEU A 97 -5.70 16.27 10.41
N ASP A 98 -6.37 15.66 11.38
CA ASP A 98 -7.53 16.24 12.06
C ASP A 98 -7.05 17.05 13.27
N ARG A 99 -7.43 18.33 13.35
CA ARG A 99 -7.08 19.21 14.46
C ARG A 99 -8.39 19.69 15.09
N ASP A 100 -8.84 18.99 16.13
CA ASP A 100 -10.14 19.21 16.75
C ASP A 100 -9.98 19.51 18.25
N HIS A 101 -10.48 20.67 18.72
CA HIS A 101 -10.61 21.08 20.13
C HIS A 101 -9.55 20.53 21.11
N GLY A 102 -8.24 20.75 20.86
CA GLY A 102 -7.16 20.30 21.76
C GLY A 102 -6.71 18.85 21.55
N HIS A 103 -7.02 18.23 20.41
CA HIS A 103 -6.54 16.93 19.99
C HIS A 103 -6.05 16.98 18.54
N ILE A 104 -4.92 16.33 18.27
CA ILE A 104 -4.46 16.09 16.91
C ILE A 104 -4.67 14.62 16.61
N ARG A 105 -5.38 14.27 15.53
CA ARG A 105 -5.43 12.90 15.01
C ARG A 105 -4.71 12.85 13.69
N LEU A 106 -3.84 11.86 13.56
CA LEU A 106 -3.19 11.55 12.29
C LEU A 106 -3.79 10.26 11.75
N LEU A 107 -4.39 10.34 10.56
CA LEU A 107 -4.95 9.20 9.85
C LEU A 107 -3.99 8.83 8.72
N GLU A 108 -3.26 7.72 8.87
CA GLU A 108 -2.30 7.24 7.89
C GLU A 108 -2.92 6.11 7.05
N PRO A 109 -3.13 6.30 5.74
CA PRO A 109 -3.60 5.24 4.86
C PRO A 109 -2.46 4.29 4.53
N PHE A 110 -2.75 2.99 4.54
CA PHE A 110 -1.87 1.94 4.09
C PHE A 110 -2.62 1.07 3.09
N SER A 111 -1.94 0.73 2.01
CA SER A 111 -2.36 -0.25 1.02
C SER A 111 -1.29 -1.32 0.95
N ARG A 112 -1.66 -2.56 0.62
CA ARG A 112 -0.67 -3.59 0.29
C ARG A 112 0.14 -3.16 -0.95
N LYS A 113 1.37 -3.69 -1.08
CA LYS A 113 2.15 -3.57 -2.33
C LYS A 113 1.34 -4.20 -3.47
N GLU A 114 1.33 -3.56 -4.64
CA GLU A 114 0.60 -4.09 -5.79
C GLU A 114 1.22 -5.41 -6.23
N ARG A 115 0.41 -6.46 -6.22
CA ARG A 115 0.85 -7.80 -6.57
C ARG A 115 0.73 -8.01 -8.07
N LEU A 116 1.84 -8.35 -8.72
CA LEU A 116 1.92 -8.69 -10.14
C LEU A 116 2.12 -10.20 -10.29
N LEU A 117 1.12 -10.87 -10.84
CA LEU A 117 1.14 -12.29 -11.17
C LEU A 117 1.55 -12.45 -12.64
N ILE A 118 2.71 -13.05 -12.88
CA ILE A 118 3.23 -13.32 -14.22
C ILE A 118 3.04 -14.80 -14.55
N LEU A 119 2.15 -15.09 -15.50
CA LEU A 119 1.88 -16.44 -16.00
C LEU A 119 2.73 -16.67 -17.25
N GLY A 120 3.97 -17.12 -17.05
CA GLY A 120 4.95 -17.38 -18.10
C GLY A 120 6.33 -16.88 -17.70
N GLY A 121 7.29 -17.79 -17.56
CA GLY A 121 8.64 -17.51 -17.08
C GLY A 121 9.69 -17.30 -18.19
N ASP A 122 9.23 -16.99 -19.40
CA ASP A 122 10.07 -16.85 -20.60
C ASP A 122 11.00 -15.61 -20.55
N HIS A 123 11.52 -15.15 -21.69
CA HIS A 123 12.41 -14.00 -21.72
C HIS A 123 11.68 -12.68 -21.39
N VAL A 124 10.43 -12.53 -21.82
CA VAL A 124 9.63 -11.34 -21.51
C VAL A 124 9.22 -11.37 -20.05
N GLY A 125 8.76 -12.53 -19.55
CA GLY A 125 8.41 -12.70 -18.13
C GLY A 125 9.59 -12.42 -17.19
N LEU A 126 10.80 -12.85 -17.56
CA LEU A 126 12.03 -12.54 -16.81
C LEU A 126 12.31 -11.04 -16.72
N ALA A 127 12.32 -10.35 -17.86
CA ALA A 127 12.59 -8.91 -17.90
C ALA A 127 11.50 -8.11 -17.17
N LEU A 128 10.24 -8.49 -17.35
CA LEU A 128 9.12 -7.85 -16.66
C LEU A 128 9.21 -8.02 -15.14
N ALA A 129 9.53 -9.23 -14.66
CA ALA A 129 9.70 -9.49 -13.24
C ALA A 129 10.78 -8.61 -12.61
N GLU A 130 11.94 -8.47 -13.28
CA GLU A 130 13.02 -7.61 -12.82
C GLU A 130 12.59 -6.15 -12.69
N PHE A 131 12.03 -5.59 -13.77
CA PHE A 131 11.68 -4.17 -13.80
C PHE A 131 10.50 -3.87 -12.87
N ALA A 132 9.49 -4.74 -12.82
CA ALA A 132 8.34 -4.58 -11.94
C ALA A 132 8.77 -4.56 -10.46
N ALA A 133 9.62 -5.50 -10.03
CA ALA A 133 10.14 -5.53 -8.67
C ALA A 133 10.88 -4.24 -8.31
N LYS A 134 11.72 -3.71 -9.22
CA LYS A 134 12.43 -2.43 -9.02
C LYS A 134 11.52 -1.20 -8.96
N THR A 135 10.29 -1.31 -9.45
CA THR A 135 9.27 -0.24 -9.41
C THR A 135 8.25 -0.40 -8.28
N GLY A 136 8.44 -1.38 -7.39
CA GLY A 136 7.65 -1.57 -6.18
C GLY A 136 6.47 -2.53 -6.30
N PHE A 137 6.38 -3.31 -7.37
CA PHE A 137 5.43 -4.44 -7.43
C PHE A 137 5.96 -5.63 -6.63
N SER A 138 5.07 -6.30 -5.91
CA SER A 138 5.31 -7.63 -5.35
C SER A 138 5.11 -8.67 -6.45
N VAL A 139 6.20 -9.24 -6.95
CA VAL A 139 6.19 -10.08 -8.16
C VAL A 139 6.08 -11.56 -7.82
N TYR A 140 5.16 -12.24 -8.48
CA TYR A 140 4.95 -13.68 -8.40
C TYR A 140 5.01 -14.25 -9.81
N VAL A 141 5.67 -15.40 -9.99
CA VAL A 141 5.86 -16.00 -11.32
C VAL A 141 5.41 -17.45 -11.32
N ALA A 142 4.74 -17.87 -12.39
CA ALA A 142 4.44 -19.27 -12.65
C ALA A 142 4.87 -19.69 -14.05
N ASP A 143 5.42 -20.89 -14.18
CA ASP A 143 5.67 -21.59 -15.44
C ASP A 143 5.69 -23.09 -15.17
N ASP A 144 5.24 -23.91 -16.12
CA ASP A 144 5.22 -25.37 -15.98
C ASP A 144 6.59 -26.04 -16.22
N ARG A 145 7.60 -25.25 -16.64
CA ARG A 145 8.95 -25.75 -16.93
C ARG A 145 9.94 -25.38 -15.82
N PRO A 146 10.68 -26.36 -15.26
CA PRO A 146 11.68 -26.10 -14.22
C PRO A 146 12.76 -25.06 -14.58
N CYS A 147 13.21 -25.04 -15.84
CA CYS A 147 14.21 -24.06 -16.29
C CYS A 147 13.69 -22.61 -16.34
N PHE A 148 12.37 -22.44 -16.36
CA PHE A 148 11.69 -21.15 -16.48
C PHE A 148 10.92 -20.77 -15.21
N ALA A 149 10.78 -21.67 -14.23
CA ALA A 149 10.18 -21.38 -12.93
C ALA A 149 11.11 -21.86 -11.81
N ASN A 150 12.08 -21.02 -11.44
CA ASN A 150 12.91 -21.25 -10.26
C ASN A 150 13.44 -19.92 -9.69
N GLN A 151 13.72 -19.90 -8.39
CA GLN A 151 14.17 -18.70 -7.68
C GLN A 151 15.52 -18.17 -8.16
N LEU A 152 16.42 -19.04 -8.66
CA LEU A 152 17.72 -18.61 -9.19
C LEU A 152 17.55 -17.74 -10.44
N ARG A 153 16.55 -18.02 -11.26
CA ARG A 153 16.19 -17.24 -12.44
C ARG A 153 15.45 -15.95 -12.06
N PHE A 154 14.64 -15.97 -11.02
CA PHE A 154 13.86 -14.81 -10.54
C PHE A 154 14.21 -14.45 -9.09
N PRO A 155 15.43 -13.92 -8.85
CA PRO A 155 15.87 -13.64 -7.47
C PRO A 155 15.05 -12.54 -6.78
N TRP A 156 14.31 -11.72 -7.54
CA TRP A 156 13.49 -10.61 -7.03
C TRP A 156 12.02 -10.96 -6.84
N ALA A 157 11.57 -12.12 -7.32
CA ALA A 157 10.18 -12.55 -7.14
C ALA A 157 9.98 -13.01 -5.69
N GLU A 158 8.84 -12.66 -5.09
CA GLU A 158 8.47 -13.12 -3.75
C GLU A 158 8.27 -14.64 -3.75
N GLU A 159 7.60 -15.16 -4.78
CA GLU A 159 7.43 -16.59 -4.99
C GLU A 159 7.47 -16.96 -6.47
N VAL A 160 7.98 -18.17 -6.75
CA VAL A 160 8.04 -18.76 -8.09
C VAL A 160 7.48 -20.17 -8.05
N TYR A 161 6.40 -20.40 -8.80
CA TYR A 161 5.72 -21.69 -8.87
C TYR A 161 6.07 -22.44 -10.14
N CYS A 162 6.63 -23.65 -9.98
CA CYS A 162 6.88 -24.58 -11.09
C CYS A 162 5.75 -25.62 -11.16
N MET A 163 4.63 -25.25 -11.80
CA MET A 163 3.44 -26.09 -11.96
C MET A 163 2.60 -25.62 -13.16
N ASP A 164 1.55 -26.36 -13.51
CA ASP A 164 0.62 -25.90 -14.54
C ASP A 164 -0.09 -24.61 -14.14
N PHE A 165 -0.48 -23.81 -15.14
CA PHE A 165 -1.04 -22.48 -14.89
C PHE A 165 -2.35 -22.51 -14.09
N PRO A 166 -3.33 -23.40 -14.34
CA PRO A 166 -4.52 -23.50 -13.50
C PRO A 166 -4.21 -23.77 -12.02
N ALA A 167 -3.29 -24.71 -11.73
CA ALA A 167 -2.86 -24.97 -10.36
C ALA A 167 -2.15 -23.76 -9.73
N ALA A 168 -1.30 -23.06 -10.49
CA ALA A 168 -0.64 -21.84 -10.02
C ALA A 168 -1.66 -20.72 -9.73
N ILE A 169 -2.65 -20.51 -10.59
CA ILE A 169 -3.73 -19.54 -10.38
C ILE A 169 -4.51 -19.90 -9.11
N GLN A 170 -4.81 -21.17 -8.87
CA GLN A 170 -5.45 -21.60 -7.64
C GLN A 170 -4.59 -21.33 -6.40
N ALA A 171 -3.27 -21.54 -6.49
CA ALA A 171 -2.33 -21.27 -5.41
C ALA A 171 -2.19 -19.75 -5.12
N PHE A 172 -2.15 -18.92 -6.16
CA PHE A 172 -2.06 -17.46 -6.03
C PHE A 172 -3.29 -16.84 -5.36
N GLN A 173 -4.46 -17.44 -5.55
CA GLN A 173 -5.77 -16.91 -5.13
C GLN A 173 -5.93 -15.43 -5.56
N PRO A 174 -6.06 -15.15 -6.87
CA PRO A 174 -6.17 -13.78 -7.34
C PRO A 174 -7.38 -13.07 -6.76
N ASP A 175 -7.25 -11.77 -6.55
CA ASP A 175 -8.33 -10.89 -6.12
C ASP A 175 -8.40 -9.59 -6.94
N THR A 176 -9.29 -8.69 -6.55
CA THR A 176 -9.62 -7.49 -7.30
C THR A 176 -8.52 -6.43 -7.34
N GLN A 177 -7.47 -6.51 -6.52
CA GLN A 177 -6.34 -5.55 -6.53
C GLN A 177 -5.10 -6.11 -7.24
N ASP A 178 -5.18 -7.31 -7.81
CA ASP A 178 -4.05 -7.90 -8.52
C ASP A 178 -3.88 -7.35 -9.94
N TYR A 179 -2.64 -7.42 -10.40
CA TYR A 179 -2.25 -7.21 -11.78
C TYR A 179 -1.81 -8.55 -12.33
N ILE A 180 -2.35 -8.95 -13.48
CA ILE A 180 -2.08 -10.27 -14.07
C ILE A 180 -1.57 -10.08 -15.49
N ALA A 181 -0.40 -10.64 -15.78
CA ALA A 181 0.22 -10.67 -17.09
C ALA A 181 0.30 -12.12 -17.60
N VAL A 182 -0.50 -12.44 -18.61
CA VAL A 182 -0.51 -13.74 -19.29
C VAL A 182 0.55 -13.70 -20.40
N LEU A 183 1.71 -14.31 -20.12
CA LEU A 183 2.91 -14.32 -20.98
C LEU A 183 3.28 -15.75 -21.39
N THR A 184 2.27 -16.58 -21.69
CA THR A 184 2.50 -18.00 -21.97
C THR A 184 3.10 -18.24 -23.36
N ARG A 185 3.51 -19.49 -23.61
CA ARG A 185 4.16 -19.90 -24.86
C ARG A 185 3.21 -20.17 -26.04
N GLY A 186 1.88 -20.10 -25.88
CA GLY A 186 1.00 -20.67 -26.90
C GLY A 186 -0.48 -20.63 -26.56
N HIS A 187 -1.31 -20.70 -27.61
CA HIS A 187 -2.77 -20.58 -27.53
C HIS A 187 -3.43 -21.51 -26.50
N ARG A 188 -2.94 -22.75 -26.39
CA ARG A 188 -3.48 -23.71 -25.43
C ARG A 188 -3.31 -23.23 -24.00
N HIS A 189 -2.12 -22.76 -23.65
CA HIS A 189 -1.82 -22.28 -22.31
C HIS A 189 -2.49 -20.93 -22.02
N ASP A 190 -2.65 -20.07 -23.03
CA ASP A 190 -3.43 -18.84 -22.90
C ASP A 190 -4.90 -19.17 -22.58
N ALA A 191 -5.50 -20.16 -23.27
CA ALA A 191 -6.85 -20.66 -22.98
C ALA A 191 -6.95 -21.20 -21.55
N ASP A 192 -6.03 -22.08 -21.14
CA ASP A 192 -6.01 -22.65 -19.79
C ASP A 192 -5.95 -21.56 -18.71
N CYS A 193 -5.14 -20.51 -18.92
CA CYS A 193 -5.05 -19.36 -18.01
C CYS A 193 -6.35 -18.57 -17.97
N LEU A 194 -6.91 -18.21 -19.12
CA LEU A 194 -8.11 -17.38 -19.18
C LEU A 194 -9.34 -18.11 -18.63
N THR A 195 -9.50 -19.40 -18.90
CA THR A 195 -10.57 -20.21 -18.32
C THR A 195 -10.43 -20.26 -16.80
N ALA A 196 -9.24 -20.55 -16.26
CA ALA A 196 -9.02 -20.57 -14.82
C ALA A 196 -9.27 -19.20 -14.17
N LEU A 197 -8.79 -18.11 -14.78
CA LEU A 197 -8.98 -16.74 -14.29
C LEU A 197 -10.45 -16.28 -14.36
N SER A 198 -11.26 -16.82 -15.28
CA SER A 198 -12.68 -16.50 -15.38
C SER A 198 -13.49 -16.92 -14.13
N HIS A 199 -12.95 -17.85 -13.35
CA HIS A 199 -13.53 -18.29 -12.08
C HIS A 199 -13.00 -17.51 -10.86
N CYS A 200 -12.09 -16.57 -11.07
CA CYS A 200 -11.55 -15.69 -10.03
C CYS A 200 -12.27 -14.34 -10.02
N PRO A 201 -12.17 -13.57 -8.91
CA PRO A 201 -12.54 -12.16 -8.92
C PRO A 201 -11.84 -11.41 -10.05
N VAL A 202 -12.53 -10.46 -10.68
CA VAL A 202 -11.97 -9.66 -11.76
C VAL A 202 -10.82 -8.79 -11.21
N PRO A 203 -9.57 -8.98 -11.68
CA PRO A 203 -8.42 -8.25 -11.17
C PRO A 203 -8.44 -6.78 -11.60
N THR A 204 -7.61 -5.95 -10.96
CA THR A 204 -7.44 -4.53 -11.36
C THR A 204 -6.91 -4.42 -12.79
N TYR A 205 -6.07 -5.36 -13.20
CA TYR A 205 -5.55 -5.43 -14.55
C TYR A 205 -5.37 -6.89 -14.98
N LEU A 206 -5.86 -7.21 -16.18
CA LEU A 206 -5.59 -8.48 -16.86
C LEU A 206 -5.12 -8.17 -18.28
N GLY A 207 -3.87 -8.49 -18.56
CA GLY A 207 -3.27 -8.34 -19.88
C GLY A 207 -2.75 -9.66 -20.42
N MET A 208 -2.82 -9.82 -21.73
CA MET A 208 -2.32 -11.02 -22.40
C MET A 208 -1.46 -10.69 -23.61
N ILE A 209 -0.31 -11.35 -23.70
CA ILE A 209 0.57 -11.25 -24.86
C ILE A 209 -0.04 -11.96 -26.07
N GLY A 210 0.14 -11.37 -27.25
CA GLY A 210 -0.29 -12.01 -28.50
C GLY A 210 -0.55 -10.99 -29.59
N SER A 211 -0.45 -11.42 -30.85
CA SER A 211 -0.84 -10.58 -31.97
C SER A 211 -2.36 -10.39 -31.98
N ARG A 212 -2.83 -9.25 -32.51
CA ARG A 212 -4.28 -8.95 -32.61
C ARG A 212 -5.08 -10.08 -33.25
N ARG A 213 -4.53 -10.69 -34.31
CA ARG A 213 -5.16 -11.82 -35.01
C ARG A 213 -5.27 -13.04 -34.10
N ARG A 214 -4.15 -13.39 -33.44
CA ARG A 214 -4.03 -14.55 -32.54
C ARG A 214 -5.01 -14.47 -31.37
N VAL A 215 -5.08 -13.29 -30.76
CA VAL A 215 -5.96 -13.04 -29.62
C VAL A 215 -7.43 -13.11 -30.05
N LYS A 216 -7.78 -12.52 -31.20
CA LYS A 216 -9.15 -12.58 -31.71
C LYS A 216 -9.62 -14.02 -31.93
N GLU A 217 -8.79 -14.84 -32.57
CA GLU A 217 -9.08 -16.27 -32.77
C GLU A 217 -9.28 -17.01 -31.44
N LEU A 218 -8.44 -16.72 -30.43
CA LEU A 218 -8.57 -17.31 -29.10
C LEU A 218 -9.84 -16.87 -28.37
N LYS A 219 -10.18 -15.58 -28.38
CA LYS A 219 -11.39 -15.06 -27.71
C LYS A 219 -12.64 -15.69 -28.31
N THR A 220 -12.76 -15.73 -29.64
CA THR A 220 -13.89 -16.39 -30.31
C THR A 220 -13.99 -17.87 -29.95
N HIS A 221 -12.87 -18.58 -29.89
CA HIS A 221 -12.87 -19.97 -29.47
C HIS A 221 -13.37 -20.16 -28.03
N LEU A 222 -12.90 -19.34 -27.09
CA LEU A 222 -13.33 -19.38 -25.68
C LEU A 222 -14.80 -19.01 -25.49
N GLU A 223 -15.34 -18.09 -26.29
CA GLU A 223 -16.79 -17.79 -26.31
C GLU A 223 -17.60 -19.01 -26.77
N GLU A 224 -17.13 -19.72 -27.79
CA GLU A 224 -17.84 -20.85 -28.39
C GLU A 224 -17.74 -22.14 -27.56
N THR A 225 -16.58 -22.44 -26.96
CA THR A 225 -16.35 -23.70 -26.25
C THR A 225 -16.58 -23.59 -24.75
N GLU A 226 -16.01 -22.56 -24.12
CA GLU A 226 -16.04 -22.37 -22.67
C GLU A 226 -17.19 -21.44 -22.23
N HIS A 227 -17.93 -20.85 -23.19
CA HIS A 227 -19.06 -19.95 -22.94
C HIS A 227 -18.69 -18.74 -22.07
N LEU A 228 -17.43 -18.28 -22.18
CA LEU A 228 -16.98 -17.09 -21.47
C LEU A 228 -17.70 -15.84 -22.01
N SER A 229 -17.99 -14.88 -21.12
CA SER A 229 -18.73 -13.70 -21.53
C SER A 229 -17.90 -12.80 -22.45
N HIS A 230 -18.52 -12.33 -23.53
CA HIS A 230 -17.90 -11.40 -24.47
C HIS A 230 -17.38 -10.14 -23.77
N GLU A 231 -18.15 -9.61 -22.81
CA GLU A 231 -17.77 -8.44 -22.01
C GLU A 231 -16.48 -8.68 -21.21
N TRP A 232 -16.36 -9.82 -20.54
CA TRP A 232 -15.15 -10.15 -19.79
C TRP A 232 -13.95 -10.32 -20.71
N LEU A 233 -14.11 -10.99 -21.84
CA LEU A 233 -13.04 -11.15 -22.83
C LEU A 233 -12.58 -9.82 -23.41
N GLU A 234 -13.50 -8.89 -23.69
CA GLU A 234 -13.16 -7.54 -24.18
C GLU A 234 -12.50 -6.65 -23.12
N SER A 235 -12.68 -6.95 -21.83
CA SER A 235 -11.97 -6.25 -20.74
C SER A 235 -10.46 -6.56 -20.69
N ILE A 236 -10.02 -7.64 -21.34
CA ILE A 236 -8.62 -8.08 -21.34
C ILE A 236 -7.76 -7.15 -22.23
N HIS A 237 -6.68 -6.62 -21.66
CA HIS A 237 -5.71 -5.78 -22.37
C HIS A 237 -4.89 -6.61 -23.36
N THR A 238 -5.27 -6.52 -24.64
CA THR A 238 -4.64 -7.28 -25.72
C THR A 238 -4.47 -6.46 -27.01
N PRO A 239 -3.27 -6.46 -27.63
CA PRO A 239 -2.00 -6.95 -27.09
C PRO A 239 -1.63 -6.18 -25.81
N ILE A 240 -1.09 -6.87 -24.83
CA ILE A 240 -0.60 -6.27 -23.58
C ILE A 240 0.51 -5.22 -23.87
N GLY A 241 0.53 -4.15 -23.09
CA GLY A 241 1.53 -3.10 -23.12
C GLY A 241 1.21 -1.92 -24.04
N LEU A 242 1.82 -0.77 -23.76
CA LEU A 242 1.67 0.44 -24.57
C LEU A 242 2.29 0.26 -25.97
N ALA A 243 1.65 0.83 -26.99
CA ALA A 243 2.07 0.74 -28.38
C ALA A 243 3.33 1.57 -28.72
N ILE A 244 4.47 1.20 -28.13
CA ILE A 244 5.77 1.88 -28.30
C ILE A 244 6.64 1.25 -29.41
N LYS A 245 6.08 0.32 -30.19
CA LYS A 245 6.78 -0.47 -31.23
C LYS A 245 7.97 -1.28 -30.69
N ALA A 246 7.79 -1.84 -29.48
CA ALA A 246 8.77 -2.72 -28.84
C ALA A 246 9.10 -3.96 -29.69
N VAL A 247 10.35 -4.38 -29.69
CA VAL A 247 10.87 -5.53 -30.44
C VAL A 247 11.60 -6.52 -29.53
N THR A 248 12.44 -6.03 -28.62
CA THR A 248 13.21 -6.89 -27.70
C THR A 248 12.38 -7.30 -26.49
N PRO A 249 12.70 -8.42 -25.80
CA PRO A 249 12.00 -8.81 -24.57
C PRO A 249 11.98 -7.70 -23.52
N GLU A 250 13.08 -6.96 -23.38
CA GLU A 250 13.22 -5.85 -22.45
C GLU A 250 12.35 -4.64 -22.84
N GLU A 251 12.28 -4.30 -24.13
CA GLU A 251 11.37 -3.25 -24.62
C GLU A 251 9.91 -3.64 -24.43
N ILE A 252 9.56 -4.91 -24.66
CA ILE A 252 8.21 -5.43 -24.44
C ILE A 252 7.88 -5.38 -22.95
N ALA A 253 8.80 -5.77 -22.08
CA ALA A 253 8.64 -5.67 -20.63
C ALA A 253 8.44 -4.21 -20.18
N ILE A 254 9.19 -3.25 -20.72
CA ILE A 254 9.00 -1.82 -20.45
C ILE A 254 7.62 -1.34 -20.95
N SER A 255 7.20 -1.77 -22.14
CA SER A 255 5.88 -1.47 -22.71
C SER A 255 4.75 -1.94 -21.79
N ILE A 256 4.84 -3.18 -21.28
CA ILE A 256 3.90 -3.75 -20.32
C ILE A 256 3.94 -2.97 -19.01
N LEU A 257 5.13 -2.81 -18.43
CA LEU A 257 5.30 -2.11 -17.16
C LEU A 257 4.78 -0.67 -17.20
N ALA A 258 5.00 0.03 -18.31
CA ALA A 258 4.45 1.38 -18.50
C ALA A 258 2.92 1.39 -18.49
N GLU A 259 2.27 0.38 -19.09
CA GLU A 259 0.81 0.22 -19.02
C GLU A 259 0.35 -0.12 -17.60
N LEU A 260 1.04 -1.02 -16.89
CA LEU A 260 0.74 -1.38 -15.50
C LEU A 260 0.84 -0.15 -14.58
N ILE A 261 1.90 0.64 -14.72
CA ILE A 261 2.10 1.89 -13.95
C ILE A 261 1.03 2.91 -14.32
N LEU A 262 0.68 3.05 -15.60
CA LEU A 262 -0.39 3.94 -16.03
C LEU A 262 -1.72 3.55 -15.36
N THR A 263 -2.08 2.27 -15.40
CA THR A 263 -3.26 1.74 -14.70
C THR A 263 -3.19 2.08 -13.21
N LYS A 264 -2.09 1.72 -12.53
CA LYS A 264 -1.84 2.04 -11.11
C LYS A 264 -2.02 3.53 -10.77
N ARG A 265 -1.73 4.46 -11.70
CA ARG A 265 -1.78 5.91 -11.46
C ARG A 265 -3.05 6.59 -12.00
N THR A 266 -3.86 5.93 -12.82
CA THR A 266 -5.06 6.50 -13.46
C THR A 266 -6.39 5.91 -12.99
N LEU A 267 -6.35 4.93 -12.08
CA LEU A 267 -7.56 4.39 -11.45
C LEU A 267 -8.37 5.49 -10.73
N ARG A 268 -9.70 5.41 -10.89
CA ARG A 268 -10.71 6.45 -10.61
C ARG A 268 -10.93 6.73 -9.10
N PRO A 269 -11.67 7.80 -8.72
CA PRO A 269 -11.80 8.32 -7.34
C PRO A 269 -12.37 7.38 -6.26
N ASP A 270 -12.97 6.25 -6.67
CA ASP A 270 -13.48 5.21 -5.77
C ASP A 270 -12.38 4.19 -5.39
N HIS A 271 -11.17 4.36 -5.93
CA HIS A 271 -10.01 3.54 -5.67
C HIS A 271 -9.18 4.10 -4.51
N ILE A 272 -8.61 3.21 -3.71
CA ILE A 272 -7.68 3.57 -2.65
C ILE A 272 -6.37 3.94 -3.34
N ALA A 273 -6.00 5.21 -3.31
CA ALA A 273 -4.78 5.64 -3.95
C ALA A 273 -3.57 4.98 -3.25
N PRO A 274 -2.55 4.54 -4.01
CA PRO A 274 -1.35 3.97 -3.43
C PRO A 274 -0.71 4.99 -2.48
N SER A 275 -0.46 4.58 -1.24
CA SER A 275 0.28 5.43 -0.30
C SER A 275 1.77 5.38 -0.61
N ASP A 276 2.46 6.51 -0.38
CA ASP A 276 3.92 6.59 -0.41
C ASP A 276 4.58 5.94 0.84
N ALA A 277 3.77 5.34 1.73
CA ALA A 277 4.21 4.60 2.90
C ALA A 277 5.10 3.41 2.54
N ASP A 278 6.24 3.30 3.23
CA ASP A 278 7.15 2.17 3.06
C ASP A 278 6.71 1.01 3.96
N LEU A 279 6.13 -0.04 3.37
CA LEU A 279 5.68 -1.21 4.13
C LEU A 279 6.82 -2.00 4.75
N ASP A 280 8.04 -1.92 4.23
CA ASP A 280 9.18 -2.62 4.81
C ASP A 280 9.57 -1.97 6.13
N VAL A 281 9.46 -0.63 6.22
CA VAL A 281 9.58 0.12 7.49
C VAL A 281 8.50 -0.33 8.49
N ILE A 282 7.26 -0.49 8.05
CA ILE A 282 6.18 -1.01 8.91
C ILE A 282 6.45 -2.46 9.35
N ALA A 283 6.98 -3.31 8.46
CA ALA A 283 7.39 -4.67 8.77
C ALA A 283 8.52 -4.70 9.80
N ALA A 284 9.53 -3.83 9.70
CA ALA A 284 10.60 -3.72 10.67
C ALA A 284 10.14 -3.19 12.05
N LEU A 285 9.00 -2.47 12.10
CA LEU A 285 8.35 -2.13 13.37
C LEU A 285 7.53 -3.30 13.94
N ALA A 286 6.90 -4.08 13.06
CA ALA A 286 6.13 -5.26 13.42
C ALA A 286 7.02 -6.37 13.97
N ASP A 287 8.12 -6.66 13.29
CA ASP A 287 9.12 -7.68 13.64
C ASP A 287 10.54 -7.10 13.48
N PRO A 288 11.07 -6.45 14.53
CA PRO A 288 12.39 -5.82 14.46
C PRO A 288 13.50 -6.87 14.26
N PRO A 289 14.53 -6.57 13.44
CA PRO A 289 15.70 -7.43 13.32
C PRO A 289 16.30 -7.77 14.69
N ALA A 290 16.83 -8.99 14.86
CA ALA A 290 17.31 -9.49 16.15
C ALA A 290 18.37 -8.59 16.82
N ASN A 291 19.19 -7.88 16.02
CA ASN A 291 20.18 -6.91 16.49
C ASN A 291 19.61 -5.51 16.79
N ARG A 292 18.30 -5.32 16.64
CA ARG A 292 17.58 -4.04 16.77
C ARG A 292 16.40 -4.11 17.74
N THR A 293 16.10 -5.28 18.30
CA THR A 293 14.90 -5.51 19.13
C THR A 293 14.85 -4.59 20.34
N ASP A 294 15.98 -4.43 21.04
CA ASP A 294 16.09 -3.66 22.28
C ASP A 294 16.44 -2.18 22.08
N LEU A 295 16.77 -1.78 20.85
CA LEU A 295 17.11 -0.39 20.55
C LEU A 295 15.87 0.49 20.62
N LYS A 296 15.98 1.63 21.32
CA LYS A 296 14.98 2.69 21.19
C LYS A 296 14.95 3.16 19.74
N LYS A 297 13.75 3.48 19.28
CA LYS A 297 13.50 3.93 17.92
C LYS A 297 12.38 4.95 17.87
N ALA A 298 12.45 5.84 16.89
CA ALA A 298 11.37 6.73 16.53
C ALA A 298 10.92 6.45 15.09
N LEU A 299 9.63 6.57 14.84
CA LEU A 299 9.06 6.57 13.50
C LEU A 299 8.85 8.03 13.08
N ALA A 300 9.40 8.40 11.93
CA ALA A 300 9.16 9.67 11.28
C ALA A 300 8.28 9.43 10.04
N THR A 301 7.17 10.15 9.93
CA THR A 301 6.27 10.12 8.76
C THR A 301 6.15 11.53 8.17
N ILE A 302 6.22 11.67 6.85
CA ILE A 302 5.81 12.90 6.16
C ILE A 302 4.28 12.98 6.19
N VAL A 303 3.72 13.96 6.88
CA VAL A 303 2.26 14.11 7.04
C VAL A 303 1.66 15.17 6.14
N GLU A 304 2.47 16.07 5.60
CA GLU A 304 2.04 17.11 4.67
C GLU A 304 3.22 17.52 3.79
N THR A 305 2.98 17.87 2.53
CA THR A 305 4.00 18.40 1.62
C THR A 305 3.44 19.55 0.80
N LYS A 306 4.26 20.57 0.51
CA LYS A 306 3.93 21.63 -0.44
C LYS A 306 5.12 21.94 -1.32
N GLY A 307 4.87 22.09 -2.62
CA GLY A 307 5.90 22.31 -3.62
C GLY A 307 6.64 21.03 -4.00
N SER A 308 7.88 21.18 -4.48
CA SER A 308 8.72 20.06 -4.93
C SER A 308 9.46 19.42 -3.76
N THR A 309 8.93 18.31 -3.26
CA THR A 309 9.54 17.48 -2.23
C THR A 309 10.00 16.15 -2.83
N PRO A 310 11.10 15.54 -2.32
CA PRO A 310 11.68 14.31 -2.87
C PRO A 310 10.79 13.08 -2.68
N ARG A 311 9.99 13.04 -1.61
CA ARG A 311 8.91 12.06 -1.36
C ARG A 311 7.61 12.79 -1.05
N LYS A 312 6.47 12.10 -1.18
CA LYS A 312 5.14 12.64 -0.85
C LYS A 312 4.71 12.27 0.57
N ALA A 313 3.62 12.90 1.02
CA ALA A 313 3.01 12.57 2.29
C ALA A 313 2.65 11.08 2.34
N GLY A 314 2.97 10.42 3.47
CA GLY A 314 2.90 8.97 3.65
C GLY A 314 4.26 8.31 3.81
N ALA A 315 5.29 8.82 3.13
CA ALA A 315 6.66 8.30 3.25
C ALA A 315 7.15 8.34 4.69
N ASN A 316 7.84 7.28 5.11
CA ASN A 316 8.23 7.09 6.50
C ASN A 316 9.62 6.44 6.62
N MET A 317 10.23 6.60 7.80
CA MET A 317 11.50 5.98 8.15
C MET A 317 11.58 5.71 9.66
N ILE A 318 12.36 4.70 10.04
CA ILE A 318 12.77 4.46 11.43
C ILE A 318 14.13 5.10 11.66
N VAL A 319 14.25 5.81 12.77
CA VAL A 319 15.54 6.24 13.32
C VAL A 319 15.79 5.46 14.61
N TYR A 320 16.90 4.74 14.67
CA TYR A 320 17.35 4.02 15.87
C TYR A 320 18.21 4.92 16.76
N GLU A 321 18.32 4.60 18.05
CA GLU A 321 19.10 5.39 19.01
C GLU A 321 20.59 5.50 18.67
N ASP A 322 21.14 4.47 18.02
CA ASP A 322 22.52 4.46 17.51
C ASP A 322 22.74 5.41 16.31
N GLY A 323 21.66 6.03 15.81
CA GLY A 323 21.67 6.98 14.70
C GLY A 323 21.52 6.35 13.32
N THR A 324 21.44 5.02 13.25
CA THR A 324 21.16 4.35 11.98
C THR A 324 19.68 4.55 11.58
N VAL A 325 19.44 4.51 10.28
CA VAL A 325 18.12 4.76 9.67
C VAL A 325 17.71 3.56 8.83
N PHE A 326 16.42 3.26 8.82
CA PHE A 326 15.81 2.28 7.93
C PHE A 326 14.59 2.90 7.23
N GLY A 327 14.53 2.80 5.90
CA GLY A 327 13.65 3.62 5.06
C GLY A 327 14.25 4.99 4.73
N THR A 328 13.51 5.82 4.01
CA THR A 328 13.93 7.16 3.61
C THR A 328 12.73 8.07 3.40
N ILE A 329 12.90 9.35 3.72
CA ILE A 329 11.91 10.40 3.43
C ILE A 329 12.35 11.27 2.23
N GLY A 330 13.41 10.88 1.53
CA GLY A 330 13.89 11.55 0.33
C GLY A 330 15.37 11.94 0.32
N GLY A 331 16.15 11.55 1.33
CA GLY A 331 17.60 11.75 1.35
C GLY A 331 18.05 13.17 1.73
N GLY A 332 19.37 13.34 1.91
CA GLY A 332 20.02 14.64 2.07
C GLY A 332 19.98 15.22 3.49
N CYS A 333 20.28 16.52 3.61
CA CYS A 333 20.48 17.20 4.89
C CYS A 333 19.22 17.27 5.76
N ALA A 334 18.04 17.20 5.14
CA ALA A 334 16.76 17.05 5.83
C ALA A 334 16.73 15.81 6.75
N GLU A 335 17.27 14.68 6.31
CA GLU A 335 17.31 13.45 7.11
C GLU A 335 18.27 13.57 8.29
N ALA A 336 19.44 14.20 8.10
CA ALA A 336 20.42 14.39 9.16
C ALA A 336 19.85 15.24 10.33
N GLY A 337 19.15 16.33 10.01
CA GLY A 337 18.48 17.15 11.03
C GLY A 337 17.39 16.37 11.77
N LEU A 338 16.63 15.52 11.06
CA LEU A 338 15.59 14.69 11.67
C LEU A 338 16.13 13.59 12.57
N VAL A 339 17.32 13.04 12.31
CA VAL A 339 17.96 12.07 13.22
C VAL A 339 18.21 12.69 14.59
N GLN A 340 18.58 13.98 14.64
CA GLN A 340 18.74 14.70 15.90
C GLN A 340 17.40 14.87 16.64
N THR A 341 16.38 15.38 15.94
CA THR A 341 15.02 15.52 16.51
C THR A 341 14.46 14.18 16.99
N ALA A 342 14.69 13.10 16.24
CA ALA A 342 14.27 11.75 16.60
C ALA A 342 14.91 11.28 17.92
N ARG A 343 16.20 11.58 18.14
CA ARG A 343 16.88 11.28 19.42
C ARG A 343 16.27 12.05 20.58
N GLU A 344 15.87 13.30 20.37
CA GLU A 344 15.19 14.11 21.39
C GLU A 344 13.81 13.55 21.73
N VAL A 345 13.02 13.18 20.72
CA VAL A 345 11.72 12.50 20.83
C VAL A 345 11.85 11.16 21.58
N MET A 346 12.87 10.35 21.27
CA MET A 346 13.17 9.11 22.00
C MET A 346 13.55 9.35 23.46
N ARG A 347 14.28 10.44 23.74
CA ARG A 347 14.71 10.80 25.10
C ARG A 347 13.56 11.34 25.94
N SER A 348 12.71 12.18 25.36
CA SER A 348 11.57 12.80 26.04
C SER A 348 10.39 11.83 26.21
N GLY A 349 10.27 10.83 25.32
CA GLY A 349 9.10 9.95 25.25
C GLY A 349 7.87 10.64 24.65
N SER A 350 8.03 11.86 24.14
CA SER A 350 6.98 12.69 23.56
C SER A 350 7.07 12.71 22.04
N TYR A 351 5.93 12.83 21.36
CA TYR A 351 5.89 13.04 19.92
C TYR A 351 6.17 14.52 19.56
N GLN A 352 6.56 14.77 18.31
CA GLN A 352 6.82 16.11 17.80
C GLN A 352 6.37 16.24 16.35
N PHE A 353 5.78 17.38 16.01
CA PHE A 353 5.58 17.80 14.63
C PHE A 353 6.62 18.86 14.28
N CYS A 354 7.35 18.69 13.17
CA CYS A 354 8.32 19.70 12.72
C CYS A 354 8.22 19.94 11.22
N LYS A 355 8.33 21.22 10.83
CA LYS A 355 8.40 21.63 9.44
C LYS A 355 9.86 21.55 8.98
N VAL A 356 10.11 20.83 7.90
CA VAL A 356 11.39 20.82 7.18
C VAL A 356 11.20 21.67 5.92
N ASP A 357 11.92 22.79 5.87
CA ASP A 357 11.86 23.74 4.76
C ASP A 357 13.12 23.61 3.90
N MET A 358 12.93 23.34 2.61
CA MET A 358 14.02 23.17 1.64
C MET A 358 14.08 24.34 0.64
N THR A 359 13.32 25.41 0.89
CA THR A 359 13.23 26.59 0.01
C THR A 359 14.32 27.65 0.24
N GLY A 360 15.17 27.47 1.27
CA GLY A 360 16.13 28.50 1.71
C GLY A 360 17.46 28.56 0.95
N GLU A 361 18.20 29.65 1.14
CA GLU A 361 19.51 29.92 0.51
C GLU A 361 20.56 28.84 0.79
N VAL A 362 20.45 28.10 1.91
CA VAL A 362 21.32 26.97 2.28
C VAL A 362 21.18 25.78 1.32
N ALA A 363 20.01 25.60 0.68
CA ALA A 363 19.80 24.55 -0.31
C ALA A 363 20.64 24.77 -1.59
N ALA A 364 20.98 26.04 -1.90
CA ALA A 364 21.82 26.39 -3.04
C ALA A 364 23.31 26.12 -2.77
N GLU A 365 23.77 26.22 -1.53
CA GLU A 365 25.17 25.93 -1.14
C GLU A 365 25.44 24.43 -1.01
N GLU A 366 24.44 23.63 -0.63
CA GLU A 366 24.56 22.16 -0.49
C GLU A 366 24.07 21.37 -1.73
N GLY A 367 23.71 22.06 -2.82
CA GLY A 367 23.39 21.44 -4.11
C GLY A 367 22.07 20.66 -4.17
N VAL A 368 21.11 20.95 -3.28
CA VAL A 368 19.82 20.25 -3.20
C VAL A 368 18.71 21.10 -3.84
N VAL A 369 18.05 20.58 -4.88
CA VAL A 369 17.16 21.36 -5.79
C VAL A 369 15.66 21.24 -5.41
N CYS A 370 15.34 20.76 -4.21
CA CYS A 370 13.94 20.54 -3.81
C CYS A 370 13.33 21.83 -3.22
N GLY A 371 12.71 22.68 -4.04
CA GLY A 371 12.10 23.96 -3.63
C GLY A 371 10.75 23.84 -2.90
N GLY A 372 10.56 22.85 -2.03
CA GLY A 372 9.33 22.62 -1.28
C GLY A 372 9.53 22.60 0.23
N TRP A 373 8.46 22.35 0.98
CA TRP A 373 8.54 22.03 2.40
C TRP A 373 7.68 20.82 2.74
N MET A 374 8.02 20.17 3.84
CA MET A 374 7.27 19.01 4.35
C MET A 374 7.06 19.14 5.86
N MET A 375 5.90 18.70 6.34
CA MET A 375 5.62 18.54 7.77
C MET A 375 5.91 17.09 8.15
N MET A 376 6.67 16.92 9.22
CA MET A 376 7.06 15.62 9.75
C MET A 376 6.35 15.36 11.07
N ALA A 377 5.83 14.16 11.26
CA ALA A 377 5.42 13.65 12.56
C ALA A 377 6.46 12.64 13.06
N LEU A 378 7.09 12.94 14.19
CA LEU A 378 8.07 12.08 14.85
C LEU A 378 7.47 11.52 16.14
N ARG A 379 7.51 10.20 16.30
CA ARG A 379 6.91 9.52 17.45
C ARG A 379 7.84 8.42 17.99
N PRO A 380 8.09 8.37 19.31
CA PRO A 380 8.90 7.31 19.89
C PRO A 380 8.11 5.99 19.86
N GLN A 381 8.79 4.88 19.61
CA GLN A 381 8.22 3.54 19.73
C GLN A 381 8.66 2.96 21.07
N LEU A 382 7.89 3.27 22.12
CA LEU A 382 8.17 2.84 23.48
C LEU A 382 7.70 1.39 23.69
N ALA A 383 8.49 0.59 24.41
CA ALA A 383 8.10 -0.76 24.77
C ALA A 383 6.82 -0.72 25.62
N GLY A 384 5.76 -1.40 25.16
CA GLY A 384 4.49 -1.52 25.90
C GLY A 384 3.49 -0.36 25.72
N SER A 385 3.70 0.60 24.82
CA SER A 385 2.81 1.76 24.62
C SER A 385 1.51 1.46 23.86
N GLU A 386 0.97 0.24 23.92
CA GLU A 386 -0.13 -0.18 23.04
C GLU A 386 -1.25 -0.84 23.82
N MET A 387 -2.34 -0.10 24.05
CA MET A 387 -3.69 -0.60 23.76
C MET A 387 -4.74 0.45 24.11
N ARG A 388 -5.64 0.72 23.17
CA ARG A 388 -7.09 0.60 23.38
C ARG A 388 -7.80 0.67 22.02
N ASP A 389 -8.69 -0.30 21.86
CA ASP A 389 -9.74 -0.43 20.86
C ASP A 389 -9.34 -0.71 19.41
N PHE A 390 -9.86 -1.83 18.92
CA PHE A 390 -9.92 -2.19 17.52
C PHE A 390 -11.34 -1.89 17.07
N THR A 391 -11.50 -1.00 16.10
CA THR A 391 -12.84 -0.63 15.62
C THR A 391 -12.89 -0.92 14.13
N GLU A 392 -13.63 -1.97 13.75
CA GLU A 392 -14.01 -2.23 12.37
C GLU A 392 -15.01 -1.17 11.93
N ILE A 393 -14.53 -0.09 11.31
CA ILE A 393 -15.34 0.94 10.66
C ILE A 393 -14.51 1.31 9.41
N ILE A 394 -15.00 1.33 8.16
CA ILE A 394 -16.04 2.21 7.59
C ILE A 394 -16.54 1.68 6.23
N HIS A 395 -17.81 1.98 5.93
CA HIS A 395 -18.43 1.98 4.61
C HIS A 395 -19.32 3.23 4.47
N PRO A 396 -19.42 3.86 3.28
CA PRO A 396 -20.75 4.34 2.86
C PRO A 396 -21.29 3.77 1.55
N GLN A 397 -20.46 3.27 0.61
CA GLN A 397 -20.98 2.65 -0.63
C GLN A 397 -20.01 1.59 -1.23
N THR A 398 -20.30 0.32 -1.03
CA THR A 398 -19.95 -0.73 -1.98
C THR A 398 -20.78 -0.47 -3.21
N ARG A 399 -20.11 0.05 -4.23
CA ARG A 399 -20.41 -0.38 -5.58
C ARG A 399 -19.19 -1.14 -6.09
N TRP A 400 -19.12 -2.41 -5.68
CA TRP A 400 -18.48 -3.41 -6.53
C TRP A 400 -19.49 -3.76 -7.62
N ILE A 401 -19.60 -2.89 -8.63
CA ILE A 401 -20.32 -3.19 -9.87
C ILE A 401 -19.36 -2.82 -10.99
N ALA A 402 -18.75 -3.85 -11.56
CA ALA A 402 -18.34 -3.83 -12.95
C ALA A 402 -19.57 -3.42 -13.78
N HIS A 403 -19.42 -2.35 -14.55
CA HIS A 403 -20.35 -1.88 -15.59
C HIS A 403 -21.83 -1.69 -15.20
N SER A 404 -22.29 -0.44 -15.28
CA SER A 404 -23.64 -0.19 -15.78
C SER A 404 -23.68 -0.60 -17.25
N VAL A 405 -24.29 -1.74 -17.55
CA VAL A 405 -24.94 -1.95 -18.85
C VAL A 405 -26.41 -1.60 -18.64
N TYR A 406 -26.73 -0.36 -19.04
CA TYR A 406 -28.02 0.37 -18.94
C TYR A 406 -28.59 0.66 -17.55
#